data_AF-A0AAN9TPU8-F1
#
_entry.id   AF-A0AAN9TPU8-F1
#
_cell.length_a   1.000
_cell.length_b   1.000
_cell.length_c   1.000
_cell.angle_alpha   90.00
_cell.angle_beta   90.00
_cell.angle_gamma   90.00
#
_symmetry.space_group_name_H-M   'P 1'
#
loop_
_entity.id
_entity.type
_entity.pdbx_description
1 polymer ?
#
loop_
_entity_poly.entity_id
_entity_poly.type
_entity_poly.pdbx_seq_one_letter_code
_entity_poly.pdbx_strand_id
1 'polypeptide(L)'
;MVYLGRALCRIRIKYVFAAVCILSTVLLLLNWKWLQESITNKFSCILPIRGVHFTMASYYCPNEEHKFTCIVTRELIDFDKVNDDYCDCDDGSDEPGTAACPNGVFYCESEMYKRHAVSMPTSRVNDGICDCCDGSDEWQKINFSSAMPEYLESVKGSYRTACPNKC
;
A
#
# COMPACT_ATOMS: atom_id res chain seq x y z
N MET A 1 51.30 -39.85 -26.49
CA MET A 1 50.98 -38.40 -26.46
C MET A 1 49.53 -38.02 -26.84
N VAL A 2 48.65 -38.96 -27.24
CA VAL A 2 47.29 -38.62 -27.74
C VAL A 2 46.22 -38.45 -26.63
N TYR A 3 46.44 -39.03 -25.44
CA TYR A 3 45.46 -39.00 -24.34
C TYR A 3 45.41 -37.67 -23.56
N LEU A 4 46.53 -36.93 -23.48
CA LEU A 4 46.62 -35.68 -22.72
C LEU A 4 45.84 -34.52 -23.39
N GLY A 5 45.83 -34.48 -24.73
CA GLY A 5 45.10 -33.45 -25.50
C GLY A 5 43.57 -33.58 -25.42
N ARG A 6 43.05 -34.81 -25.23
CA ARG A 6 41.61 -35.07 -25.08
C ARG A 6 41.06 -34.66 -23.71
N ALA A 7 41.87 -34.80 -22.65
CA ALA A 7 41.50 -34.40 -21.29
C ALA A 7 41.44 -32.88 -21.13
N LEU A 8 42.43 -32.16 -21.66
CA LEU A 8 42.49 -30.69 -21.64
C LEU A 8 41.34 -30.03 -22.45
N CYS A 9 40.93 -30.65 -23.57
CA CYS A 9 39.78 -30.22 -24.36
C CYS A 9 38.45 -30.43 -23.60
N ARG A 10 38.25 -31.59 -22.95
CA ARG A 10 37.08 -31.86 -22.10
C ARG A 10 36.98 -30.91 -20.90
N ILE A 11 38.10 -30.56 -20.27
CA ILE A 11 38.15 -29.62 -19.15
C ILE A 11 37.79 -28.20 -19.61
N ARG A 12 38.35 -27.74 -20.73
CA ARG A 12 37.99 -26.43 -21.32
C ARG A 12 36.53 -26.36 -21.74
N ILE A 13 35.97 -27.43 -22.31
CA ILE A 13 34.54 -27.49 -22.67
C ILE A 13 33.65 -27.41 -21.43
N LYS A 14 34.03 -28.06 -20.31
CA LYS A 14 33.29 -27.95 -19.04
C LYS A 14 33.29 -26.52 -18.48
N TYR A 15 34.43 -25.82 -18.53
CA TYR A 15 34.52 -24.43 -18.08
C TYR A 15 33.77 -23.46 -19.00
N VAL A 16 33.82 -23.67 -20.32
CA VAL A 16 33.03 -22.89 -21.29
C VAL A 16 31.54 -23.12 -21.07
N PHE A 17 31.10 -24.36 -20.86
CA PHE A 17 29.70 -24.68 -20.58
C PHE A 17 29.24 -24.06 -19.26
N ALA A 18 30.05 -24.18 -18.20
CA ALA A 18 29.76 -23.53 -16.92
C ALA A 18 29.66 -22.00 -17.05
N ALA A 19 30.56 -21.36 -17.78
CA ALA A 19 30.52 -19.92 -18.02
C ALA A 19 29.28 -19.49 -18.82
N VAL A 20 28.86 -20.25 -19.84
CA VAL A 20 27.64 -19.99 -20.61
C VAL A 20 26.39 -20.15 -19.74
N CYS A 21 26.32 -21.17 -18.89
CA CYS A 21 25.22 -21.34 -17.93
C CYS A 21 25.16 -20.19 -16.91
N ILE A 22 26.30 -19.75 -16.38
CA ILE A 22 26.37 -18.63 -15.44
C ILE A 22 25.93 -17.32 -16.12
N LEU A 23 26.42 -17.03 -17.33
CA LEU A 23 26.00 -15.85 -18.08
C LEU A 23 24.50 -15.88 -18.42
N SER A 24 23.98 -17.04 -18.85
CA SER A 24 22.55 -17.19 -19.14
C SER A 24 21.68 -17.01 -17.90
N THR A 25 22.07 -17.58 -16.76
CA THR A 25 21.33 -17.41 -15.50
C THR A 25 21.38 -15.97 -14.99
N VAL A 26 22.52 -15.28 -15.09
CA VAL A 26 22.64 -13.85 -14.76
C VAL A 26 21.74 -13.01 -15.67
N LEU A 27 21.73 -13.26 -16.98
CA LEU A 27 20.86 -12.55 -17.92
C LEU A 27 19.37 -12.80 -17.59
N LEU A 28 18.98 -14.03 -17.27
CA LEU A 28 17.60 -14.34 -16.85
C LEU A 28 17.21 -13.62 -15.56
N LEU A 29 18.10 -13.53 -14.57
CA LEU A 29 17.86 -12.79 -13.33
C LEU A 29 17.73 -11.29 -13.54
N LEU A 30 18.55 -10.70 -14.42
CA LEU A 30 18.45 -9.27 -14.77
C LEU A 30 17.13 -8.94 -15.49
N ASN A 31 16.69 -9.82 -16.41
CA ASN A 31 15.40 -9.67 -17.09
C ASN A 31 14.21 -9.90 -16.13
N TRP A 32 14.34 -10.84 -15.20
CA TRP A 32 13.30 -11.11 -14.20
C TRP A 32 13.09 -9.93 -13.25
N LYS A 33 14.17 -9.30 -12.78
CA LYS A 33 14.08 -8.14 -11.88
C LYS A 33 13.36 -6.95 -12.55
N TRP A 34 13.68 -6.66 -13.81
CA TRP A 34 13.03 -5.60 -14.60
C TRP A 34 11.53 -5.86 -14.82
N LEU A 35 11.17 -7.11 -15.10
CA LEU A 35 9.77 -7.51 -15.28
C LEU A 35 8.96 -7.36 -13.99
N GLN A 36 9.57 -7.68 -12.84
CA GLN A 36 8.90 -7.59 -11.56
C GLN A 36 8.55 -6.14 -11.20
N GLU A 37 9.49 -5.21 -11.38
CA GLU A 37 9.31 -3.76 -11.11
C GLU A 37 8.26 -3.11 -12.04
N SER A 38 8.22 -3.53 -13.29
CA SER A 38 7.20 -3.06 -14.25
C SER A 38 5.79 -3.55 -13.93
N ILE A 39 5.66 -4.77 -13.40
CA ILE A 39 4.36 -5.34 -13.01
C ILE A 39 3.86 -4.71 -11.70
N THR A 40 4.74 -4.48 -10.73
CA THR A 40 4.37 -3.86 -9.44
C THR A 40 3.86 -2.44 -9.61
N ASN A 41 4.53 -1.61 -10.42
CA ASN A 41 4.12 -0.22 -10.66
C ASN A 41 2.73 -0.14 -11.32
N LYS A 42 2.44 -1.07 -12.24
CA LYS A 42 1.12 -1.14 -12.87
C LYS A 42 0.02 -1.59 -11.90
N PHE A 43 0.33 -2.46 -10.93
CA PHE A 43 -0.64 -2.95 -9.97
C PHE A 43 -0.98 -1.92 -8.89
N SER A 44 -0.04 -1.06 -8.46
CA SER A 44 -0.31 0.03 -7.52
C SER A 44 -1.47 0.93 -7.96
N CYS A 45 -1.58 1.22 -9.25
CA CYS A 45 -2.65 2.04 -9.82
C CYS A 45 -4.02 1.36 -9.93
N ILE A 46 -4.07 0.02 -9.81
CA ILE A 46 -5.31 -0.75 -9.98
C ILE A 46 -5.98 -0.97 -8.64
N LEU A 47 -5.21 -0.97 -7.55
CA LEU A 47 -5.74 -1.17 -6.22
C LEU A 47 -6.45 0.09 -5.72
N PRO A 48 -7.66 -0.04 -5.17
CA PRO A 48 -8.32 1.08 -4.50
C PRO A 48 -7.51 1.48 -3.26
N ILE A 49 -7.19 2.76 -3.16
CA ILE A 49 -6.60 3.36 -1.96
C ILE A 49 -7.73 3.64 -0.97
N ARG A 50 -7.54 3.23 0.28
CA ARG A 50 -8.53 3.46 1.34
C ARG A 50 -8.81 4.95 1.48
N GLY A 51 -10.09 5.29 1.63
CA GLY A 51 -10.53 6.67 1.83
C GLY A 51 -10.54 7.53 0.57
N VAL A 52 -10.23 6.98 -0.61
CA VAL A 52 -10.21 7.71 -1.88
C VAL A 52 -11.46 7.42 -2.72
N HIS A 53 -12.11 8.48 -3.21
CA HIS A 53 -13.22 8.35 -4.15
C HIS A 53 -12.76 7.86 -5.53
N PHE A 54 -13.59 7.08 -6.24
CA PHE A 54 -13.18 6.46 -7.52
C PHE A 54 -12.71 7.46 -8.59
N THR A 55 -13.24 8.69 -8.59
CA THR A 55 -12.81 9.74 -9.55
C THR A 55 -11.42 10.29 -9.25
N MET A 56 -10.90 10.04 -8.05
CA MET A 56 -9.58 10.51 -7.61
C MET A 56 -8.53 9.41 -7.64
N ALA A 57 -8.91 8.15 -7.86
CA ALA A 57 -8.00 6.99 -7.82
C ALA A 57 -6.75 7.16 -8.70
N SER A 58 -6.85 7.80 -9.86
CA SER A 58 -5.72 8.03 -10.75
C SER A 58 -4.66 9.01 -10.21
N TYR A 59 -5.01 9.87 -9.24
CA TYR A 59 -4.03 10.76 -8.60
C TYR A 59 -3.13 10.02 -7.62
N TYR A 60 -3.58 8.88 -7.10
CA TYR A 60 -2.83 8.04 -6.17
C TYR A 60 -2.04 6.94 -6.88
N CYS A 61 -1.56 7.26 -8.08
CA CYS A 61 -0.66 6.41 -8.84
C CYS A 61 0.79 6.87 -8.60
N PRO A 62 1.71 5.99 -8.17
CA PRO A 62 3.12 6.34 -8.12
C PRO A 62 3.66 6.63 -9.53
N ASN A 63 4.60 7.57 -9.62
CA ASN A 63 5.34 7.82 -10.84
C ASN A 63 6.42 6.74 -11.10
N GLU A 64 7.23 6.91 -12.15
CA GLU A 64 8.31 5.97 -12.50
C GLU A 64 9.40 5.84 -11.41
N GLU A 65 9.51 6.82 -10.52
CA GLU A 65 10.44 6.84 -9.38
C GLU A 65 9.79 6.37 -8.07
N HIS A 66 8.59 5.77 -8.13
CA HIS A 66 7.81 5.36 -6.97
C HIS A 66 7.46 6.51 -6.01
N LYS A 67 7.22 7.71 -6.56
CA LYS A 67 6.82 8.90 -5.81
C LYS A 67 5.36 9.26 -6.01
N PHE A 68 4.75 9.78 -4.96
CA PHE A 68 3.45 10.44 -4.97
C PHE A 68 3.62 11.94 -5.16
N THR A 69 2.71 12.56 -5.91
CA THR A 69 2.65 14.03 -6.04
C THR A 69 1.43 14.52 -5.28
N CYS A 70 1.64 15.32 -4.23
CA CYS A 70 0.54 15.91 -3.49
C CYS A 70 -0.38 16.69 -4.44
N ILE A 71 -1.69 16.53 -4.27
CA ILE A 71 -2.69 16.80 -5.31
C ILE A 71 -2.73 18.30 -5.66
N VAL A 72 -2.67 19.16 -4.65
CA VAL A 72 -2.77 20.62 -4.75
C VAL A 72 -1.40 21.28 -4.62
N THR A 73 -0.58 20.89 -3.63
CA THR A 73 0.73 21.52 -3.34
C THR A 73 1.83 21.10 -4.32
N ARG A 74 1.65 19.95 -4.98
CA ARG A 74 2.53 19.40 -6.04
C ARG A 74 3.94 19.02 -5.57
N GLU A 75 4.19 18.98 -4.27
CA GLU A 75 5.41 18.41 -3.71
C GLU A 75 5.48 16.90 -3.96
N LEU A 76 6.70 16.38 -4.05
CA LEU A 76 6.98 14.97 -4.34
C LEU A 76 7.45 14.28 -3.08
N ILE A 77 6.73 13.24 -2.69
CA ILE A 77 7.06 12.36 -1.55
C ILE A 77 7.17 10.92 -2.03
N ASP A 78 7.81 10.05 -1.26
CA ASP A 78 7.82 8.61 -1.59
C ASP A 78 6.40 8.05 -1.48
N PHE A 79 5.98 7.18 -2.41
CA PHE A 79 4.61 6.67 -2.44
C PHE A 79 4.25 5.86 -1.18
N ASP A 80 5.25 5.29 -0.51
CA ASP A 80 5.06 4.55 0.74
C ASP A 80 4.62 5.44 1.92
N LYS A 81 4.67 6.76 1.76
CA LYS A 81 4.14 7.75 2.71
C LYS A 81 2.62 7.95 2.59
N VAL A 82 1.99 7.40 1.56
CA VAL A 82 0.53 7.50 1.43
C VAL A 82 -0.13 6.56 2.44
N ASN A 83 -0.94 7.10 3.34
CA ASN A 83 -1.59 6.40 4.46
C ASN A 83 -0.59 5.76 5.44
N ASP A 84 0.48 6.46 5.78
CA ASP A 84 1.51 5.98 6.71
C ASP A 84 1.32 6.47 8.17
N ASP A 85 0.18 7.10 8.45
CA ASP A 85 -0.16 7.75 9.72
C ASP A 85 0.72 8.98 10.04
N TYR A 86 1.35 9.60 9.03
CA TYR A 86 2.09 10.85 9.13
C TYR A 86 1.66 11.85 8.04
N CYS A 87 1.55 13.14 8.40
CA CYS A 87 1.13 14.17 7.46
C CYS A 87 2.36 14.81 6.78
N ASP A 88 2.66 14.37 5.56
CA ASP A 88 3.75 14.86 4.71
C ASP A 88 3.31 15.93 3.70
N CYS A 89 2.07 15.88 3.20
CA CYS A 89 1.56 16.92 2.30
C CYS A 89 0.89 18.06 3.08
N ASP A 90 1.20 19.32 2.75
CA ASP A 90 0.54 20.48 3.37
C ASP A 90 -0.98 20.53 3.06
N ASP A 91 -1.41 19.92 1.95
CA ASP A 91 -2.81 19.77 1.57
C ASP A 91 -3.49 18.52 2.15
N GLY A 92 -2.74 17.67 2.84
CA GLY A 92 -3.18 16.42 3.45
C GLY A 92 -3.64 15.34 2.46
N SER A 93 -3.24 15.45 1.19
CA SER A 93 -3.64 14.49 0.15
C SER A 93 -2.93 13.14 0.23
N ASP A 94 -1.90 13.00 1.04
CA ASP A 94 -1.20 11.76 1.34
C ASP A 94 -1.94 10.85 2.33
N GLU A 95 -2.80 11.40 3.18
CA GLU A 95 -3.47 10.66 4.27
C GLU A 95 -5.00 10.56 4.09
N PRO A 96 -5.54 10.05 2.96
CA PRO A 96 -6.99 9.93 2.77
C PRO A 96 -7.65 8.85 3.64
N GLY A 97 -6.87 7.90 4.18
CA GLY A 97 -7.30 6.66 4.84
C GLY A 97 -6.90 6.54 6.31
N THR A 98 -6.29 7.58 6.87
CA THR A 98 -5.85 7.70 8.27
C THR A 98 -6.34 9.03 8.88
N ALA A 99 -6.02 9.29 10.15
CA ALA A 99 -6.37 10.54 10.83
C ALA A 99 -5.21 11.55 10.91
N ALA A 100 -4.10 11.33 10.21
CA ALA A 100 -2.86 12.06 10.44
C ALA A 100 -2.89 13.53 9.96
N CYS A 101 -3.62 13.82 8.89
CA CYS A 101 -3.73 15.19 8.37
C CYS A 101 -5.03 15.90 8.83
N PRO A 102 -4.96 17.15 9.34
CA PRO A 102 -6.12 17.89 9.85
C PRO A 102 -7.11 18.35 8.76
N ASN A 103 -6.63 18.51 7.52
CA ASN A 103 -7.43 18.93 6.37
C ASN A 103 -7.78 17.76 5.42
N GLY A 104 -7.50 16.52 5.83
CA GLY A 104 -7.75 15.34 5.02
C GLY A 104 -9.25 15.04 4.91
N VAL A 105 -9.61 14.33 3.84
CA VAL A 105 -10.98 13.89 3.57
C VAL A 105 -11.00 12.39 3.34
N PHE A 106 -11.82 11.68 4.11
CA PHE A 106 -12.06 10.26 3.98
C PHE A 106 -13.39 10.01 3.27
N TYR A 107 -13.40 9.11 2.29
CA TYR A 107 -14.62 8.62 1.62
C TYR A 107 -14.99 7.22 2.10
N CYS A 108 -16.22 7.04 2.58
CA CYS A 108 -16.72 5.73 3.01
C CYS A 108 -16.72 4.72 1.85
N GLU A 109 -16.28 3.48 2.13
CA GLU A 109 -15.97 2.48 1.09
C GLU A 109 -17.21 2.05 0.28
N SER A 110 -18.38 1.89 0.90
CA SER A 110 -19.63 1.51 0.25
C SER A 110 -20.15 2.57 -0.73
N GLU A 111 -19.72 3.80 -0.54
CA GLU A 111 -20.15 4.96 -1.31
C GLU A 111 -19.08 5.42 -2.31
N MET A 112 -17.87 4.82 -2.29
CA MET A 112 -16.72 5.32 -3.05
C MET A 112 -16.92 5.31 -4.58
N TYR A 113 -17.90 4.54 -5.09
CA TYR A 113 -18.27 4.44 -6.51
C TYR A 113 -19.57 5.16 -6.86
N LYS A 114 -20.27 5.70 -5.85
CA LYS A 114 -21.53 6.41 -6.07
C LYS A 114 -21.23 7.86 -6.43
N ARG A 115 -22.05 8.44 -7.31
CA ARG A 115 -21.91 9.86 -7.70
C ARG A 115 -22.01 10.83 -6.52
N HIS A 116 -22.73 10.44 -5.47
CA HIS A 116 -22.89 11.19 -4.24
C HIS A 116 -22.23 10.38 -3.11
N ALA A 117 -20.90 10.38 -3.09
CA ALA A 117 -20.15 9.67 -2.07
C ALA A 117 -20.25 10.41 -0.73
N VAL A 118 -20.47 9.65 0.34
CA VAL A 118 -20.40 10.18 1.71
C VAL A 118 -18.94 10.36 2.06
N SER A 119 -18.60 11.55 2.56
CA SER A 119 -17.25 11.91 2.98
C SER A 119 -17.28 12.59 4.34
N MET A 120 -16.15 12.52 5.04
CA MET A 120 -15.96 13.02 6.39
C MET A 120 -14.51 13.50 6.58
N PRO A 121 -14.23 14.34 7.58
CA PRO A 121 -12.86 14.66 7.96
C PRO A 121 -12.10 13.40 8.37
N THR A 122 -10.84 13.29 7.98
CA THR A 122 -9.92 12.22 8.37
C THR A 122 -9.74 12.09 9.88
N SER A 123 -9.95 13.17 10.64
CA SER A 123 -9.90 13.17 12.11
C SER A 123 -10.86 12.19 12.80
N ARG A 124 -11.83 11.64 12.05
CA ARG A 124 -12.81 10.67 12.53
C ARG A 124 -12.47 9.22 12.16
N VAL A 125 -11.38 9.01 11.43
CA VAL A 125 -10.92 7.67 11.07
C VAL A 125 -10.28 7.02 12.30
N ASN A 126 -10.75 5.83 12.68
CA ASN A 126 -10.31 5.08 13.85
C ASN A 126 -10.40 5.88 15.17
N ASP A 127 -11.41 6.75 15.32
CA ASP A 127 -11.67 7.48 16.58
C ASP A 127 -12.52 6.66 17.57
N GLY A 128 -12.98 5.48 17.14
CA GLY A 128 -13.80 4.54 17.89
C GLY A 128 -15.31 4.77 17.73
N ILE A 129 -15.72 5.73 16.90
CA ILE A 129 -17.12 6.04 16.60
C ILE A 129 -17.39 5.68 15.14
N CYS A 130 -18.47 4.92 14.89
CA CYS A 130 -18.88 4.59 13.53
C CYS A 130 -19.61 5.79 12.91
N ASP A 131 -18.91 6.56 12.08
CA ASP A 131 -19.47 7.64 11.27
C ASP A 131 -19.89 7.14 9.87
N CYS A 132 -19.17 6.18 9.30
CA CYS A 132 -19.59 5.55 8.05
C CYS A 132 -20.63 4.45 8.31
N CYS A 133 -21.67 4.41 7.47
CA CYS A 133 -22.73 3.38 7.54
C CYS A 133 -22.22 1.95 7.34
N ASP A 134 -21.08 1.79 6.68
CA ASP A 134 -20.42 0.51 6.42
C ASP A 134 -19.26 0.22 7.39
N GLY A 135 -18.99 1.14 8.33
CA GLY A 135 -17.89 1.02 9.29
C GLY A 135 -16.49 1.09 8.70
N SER A 136 -16.34 1.57 7.47
CA SER A 136 -15.03 1.61 6.78
C SER A 136 -14.03 2.58 7.40
N ASP A 137 -14.51 3.53 8.19
CA ASP A 137 -13.75 4.46 9.02
C ASP A 137 -13.06 3.81 10.22
N GLU A 138 -13.62 2.71 10.75
CA GLU A 138 -13.13 1.98 11.93
C GLU A 138 -12.45 0.66 11.56
N TRP A 139 -11.51 0.72 10.61
CA TRP A 139 -10.83 -0.45 10.06
C TRP A 139 -9.75 -1.03 10.99
N GLN A 140 -9.18 -0.21 11.88
CA GLN A 140 -8.27 -0.68 12.93
C GLN A 140 -9.10 -1.38 14.00
N LYS A 141 -9.09 -2.72 14.00
CA LYS A 141 -9.68 -3.50 15.09
C LYS A 141 -8.88 -3.28 16.36
N ILE A 142 -9.30 -2.35 17.22
CA ILE A 142 -8.65 -2.14 18.51
C ILE A 142 -8.93 -3.36 19.40
N ASN A 143 -7.95 -4.27 19.48
CA ASN A 143 -7.95 -5.33 20.47
C ASN A 143 -7.56 -4.74 21.83
N PHE A 144 -8.56 -4.19 22.53
CA PHE A 144 -8.40 -3.76 23.93
C PHE A 144 -8.25 -4.98 24.84
N SER A 145 -7.03 -5.54 24.91
CA SER A 145 -6.67 -6.63 25.83
C SER A 145 -5.48 -6.34 26.74
N SER A 146 -4.88 -5.14 26.73
CA SER A 146 -3.65 -4.91 27.53
C SER A 146 -3.58 -3.68 28.45
N ALA A 147 -4.55 -2.75 28.47
CA ALA A 147 -4.49 -1.64 29.45
C ALA A 147 -5.83 -0.92 29.66
N MET A 148 -6.80 -1.54 30.33
CA MET A 148 -8.01 -0.82 30.75
C MET A 148 -8.23 -1.01 32.25
N PRO A 149 -8.20 0.08 33.05
CA PRO A 149 -8.55 0.02 34.47
C PRO A 149 -9.98 -0.48 34.67
N GLU A 150 -10.20 -1.17 35.79
CA GLU A 150 -11.44 -1.80 36.27
C GLU A 150 -12.68 -0.88 36.27
N TYR A 151 -12.51 0.43 36.09
CA TYR A 151 -13.58 1.42 36.09
C TYR A 151 -14.47 1.43 34.83
N LEU A 152 -13.98 0.92 33.68
CA LEU A 152 -14.77 0.91 32.43
C LEU A 152 -15.49 -0.43 32.16
N GLU A 153 -15.79 -1.21 33.19
CA GLU A 153 -16.68 -2.36 33.04
C GLU A 153 -18.15 -1.96 32.86
N SER A 154 -18.53 -0.73 33.24
CA SER A 154 -19.89 -0.20 33.08
C SER A 154 -20.21 0.35 31.69
N VAL A 155 -19.19 0.52 30.83
CA VAL A 155 -19.33 1.07 29.45
C VAL A 155 -19.13 -0.02 28.38
N LYS A 156 -19.13 -1.30 28.77
CA LYS A 156 -19.03 -2.49 27.89
C LYS A 156 -20.09 -2.55 26.77
N GLY A 157 -21.08 -1.65 26.77
CA GLY A 157 -22.16 -1.61 25.78
C GLY A 157 -21.93 -0.72 24.55
N SER A 158 -20.85 0.09 24.45
CA SER A 158 -20.76 1.10 23.38
C SER A 158 -19.49 1.10 22.53
N TYR A 159 -18.47 0.30 22.86
CA TYR A 159 -17.18 0.31 22.15
C TYR A 159 -16.68 -1.08 21.72
N ARG A 160 -17.55 -2.08 21.51
CA ARG A 160 -17.10 -3.45 21.22
C ARG A 160 -18.04 -4.28 20.33
N THR A 161 -18.57 -3.71 19.27
CA THR A 161 -19.08 -4.50 18.15
C THR A 161 -18.54 -3.89 16.88
N ALA A 162 -18.09 -4.72 15.92
CA ALA A 162 -17.83 -4.26 14.57
C ALA A 162 -18.97 -3.34 14.13
N CYS A 163 -18.66 -2.19 13.56
CA CYS A 163 -19.65 -1.21 13.14
C CYS A 163 -20.78 -1.92 12.39
N PRO A 164 -22.03 -1.81 12.85
CA PRO A 164 -23.13 -2.42 12.14
C PRO A 164 -23.20 -1.76 10.77
N ASN A 165 -23.38 -2.56 9.71
CA ASN A 165 -23.64 -2.05 8.36
C ASN A 165 -25.05 -1.43 8.27
N LYS A 166 -25.32 -0.43 9.11
CA LYS A 166 -26.63 0.16 9.29
C LYS A 166 -26.51 1.61 9.80
N CYS A 167 -26.96 2.51 8.94
CA CYS A 167 -27.58 3.77 9.29
C CYS A 167 -29.11 3.58 9.32
#